data_AF-A0A525CVP8-F1
#
_entry.id   AF-A0A525CVP8-F1
#
_cell.length_a   1.000
_cell.length_b   1.000
_cell.length_c   1.000
_cell.angle_alpha   90.00
_cell.angle_beta   90.00
_cell.angle_gamma   90.00
#
_symmetry.space_group_name_H-M   'P 1'
#
loop_
_entity.id
_entity.type
_entity.pdbx_description
1 polymer ?
#
loop_
_entity_poly.entity_id
_entity_poly.type
_entity_poly.pdbx_seq_one_letter_code
_entity_poly.pdbx_strand_id
1 'polypeptide(L)'
;MIMFELLFLTICALLFFGFLFWGFRHLPGERWQTLAVVPHHKLDESWQGTNLTYYGFFLATSQFLAAILTLIMLSSLSIPIQASLLSICLILMFCIPASRIVAMIVEKKRHTFTIGGACFVGYLCAPWCIKLTDLIYTSPGGSLPIIEMLAALATGYALGEGMGRLACISYGCCYGKPLKEYNPLVQKLFRRFSFSFSCPTRKAVYEGKLENEQLLPIQAITAIIYTITALISCWLFLQQAFVAALLIATIVTQGWRYISEIFRADYRGHAKISVYQKMGIILIFYTVAIALIIPGSATVSPNLYHGLISLWRPEIILGLQGLWFLFFLFFGRSTVTSSEVTFSIQHERI
;
A
#
# COMPACT_ATOMS: atom_id res chain seq x y z
N MET A 1 8.69 -13.19 -26.56
CA MET A 1 8.23 -12.10 -25.67
C MET A 1 7.37 -12.64 -24.53
N ILE A 2 6.24 -13.31 -24.83
CA ILE A 2 5.31 -13.91 -23.84
C ILE A 2 6.00 -14.78 -22.77
N MET A 3 6.96 -15.64 -23.15
CA MET A 3 7.66 -16.52 -22.20
C MET A 3 8.45 -15.73 -21.13
N PHE A 4 9.04 -14.59 -21.50
CA PHE A 4 9.82 -13.76 -20.55
C PHE A 4 8.91 -13.02 -19.58
N GLU A 5 7.79 -12.47 -20.07
CA GLU A 5 6.77 -11.83 -19.26
C GLU A 5 6.16 -12.80 -18.24
N LEU A 6 5.83 -14.02 -18.68
CA LEU A 6 5.28 -15.05 -17.81
C LEU A 6 6.27 -15.46 -16.73
N LEU A 7 7.55 -15.65 -17.09
CA LEU A 7 8.61 -15.95 -16.12
C LEU A 7 8.73 -14.86 -15.06
N PHE A 8 8.76 -13.59 -15.47
CA PHE A 8 8.79 -12.45 -14.55
C PHE A 8 7.60 -12.47 -13.59
N LEU A 9 6.39 -12.63 -14.10
CA LEU A 9 5.17 -12.68 -13.29
C LEU A 9 5.16 -13.88 -12.35
N THR A 10 5.61 -15.05 -12.79
CA THR A 10 5.74 -16.24 -11.94
C THR A 10 6.72 -16.02 -10.80
N ILE A 11 7.89 -15.41 -11.07
CA ILE A 11 8.87 -15.08 -10.04
C ILE A 11 8.27 -14.07 -9.05
N CYS A 12 7.65 -13.00 -9.53
CA CYS A 12 6.96 -12.03 -8.67
C CYS A 12 5.89 -12.69 -7.82
N ALA A 13 5.07 -13.56 -8.39
CA ALA A 13 4.04 -14.31 -7.68
C ALA A 13 4.65 -15.16 -6.56
N LEU A 14 5.68 -15.96 -6.86
CA LEU A 14 6.34 -16.80 -5.85
C LEU A 14 6.93 -15.97 -4.71
N LEU A 15 7.61 -14.87 -5.02
CA LEU A 15 8.18 -13.97 -4.02
C LEU A 15 7.09 -13.32 -3.16
N PHE A 16 6.05 -12.77 -3.78
CA PHE A 16 4.99 -12.08 -3.05
C PHE A 16 4.16 -13.05 -2.21
N PHE A 17 3.75 -14.21 -2.74
CA PHE A 17 3.01 -15.20 -1.96
C PHE A 17 3.87 -15.86 -0.88
N GLY A 18 5.15 -16.10 -1.13
CA GLY A 18 6.08 -16.56 -0.09
C GLY A 18 6.18 -15.55 1.06
N PHE A 19 6.28 -14.26 0.74
CA PHE A 19 6.33 -13.19 1.73
C PHE A 19 5.01 -13.01 2.49
N LEU A 20 3.87 -13.08 1.79
CA LEU A 20 2.54 -13.06 2.41
C LEU A 20 2.34 -14.25 3.35
N PHE A 21 2.69 -15.47 2.91
CA PHE A 21 2.59 -16.68 3.71
C PHE A 21 3.41 -16.57 5.00
N TRP A 22 4.66 -16.13 4.89
CA TRP A 22 5.51 -15.86 6.05
C TRP A 22 4.88 -14.80 6.96
N GLY A 23 4.38 -13.72 6.37
CA GLY A 23 3.80 -12.58 7.07
C GLY A 23 2.56 -12.96 7.88
N PHE A 24 1.64 -13.72 7.29
CA PHE A 24 0.42 -14.15 7.96
C PHE A 24 0.70 -15.05 9.17
N ARG A 25 1.76 -15.87 9.10
CA ARG A 25 2.10 -16.79 10.18
C ARG A 25 2.84 -16.12 11.34
N HIS A 26 3.66 -15.11 11.06
CA HIS A 26 4.58 -14.58 12.05
C HIS A 26 4.19 -13.20 12.60
N LEU A 27 3.69 -12.30 11.76
CA LEU A 27 3.45 -10.89 12.13
C LEU A 27 2.42 -10.66 13.25
N PRO A 28 1.43 -11.54 13.49
CA PRO A 28 0.57 -11.41 14.67
C PRO A 28 1.32 -11.53 16.01
N GLY A 29 2.49 -12.17 16.03
CA GLY A 29 3.30 -12.36 17.24
C GLY A 29 3.92 -11.07 17.78
N GLU A 30 4.05 -10.96 19.10
CA GLU A 30 4.44 -9.72 19.80
C GLU A 30 5.78 -9.12 19.35
N ARG A 31 6.75 -9.97 19.01
CA ARG A 31 8.08 -9.57 18.52
C ARG A 31 8.07 -8.70 17.25
N TRP A 32 6.94 -8.66 16.54
CA TRP A 32 6.77 -7.88 15.30
C TRP A 32 6.01 -6.57 15.51
N GLN A 33 5.94 -6.06 16.74
CA GLN A 33 5.36 -4.74 17.02
C GLN A 33 6.44 -3.65 16.91
N THR A 34 7.50 -3.77 17.70
CA THR A 34 8.62 -2.82 17.77
C THR A 34 9.85 -3.40 17.11
N LEU A 35 10.42 -2.67 16.15
CA LEU A 35 11.65 -3.03 15.45
C LEU A 35 12.89 -2.60 16.23
N ALA A 36 12.89 -1.35 16.71
CA ALA A 36 14.00 -0.77 17.46
C ALA A 36 13.52 0.33 18.39
N VAL A 37 14.31 0.62 19.42
CA VAL A 37 14.04 1.73 20.36
C VAL A 37 15.24 2.66 20.36
N VAL A 38 15.00 3.96 20.12
CA VAL A 38 16.04 4.99 20.11
C VAL A 38 15.92 5.81 21.41
N PRO A 39 16.85 5.66 22.37
CA PRO A 39 16.85 6.46 23.60
C PRO A 39 17.10 7.93 23.26
N HIS A 40 16.37 8.85 23.89
CA HIS A 40 16.57 10.29 23.65
C HIS A 40 16.50 11.17 24.91
N HIS A 41 15.91 10.70 26.01
CA HIS A 41 15.84 11.46 27.26
C HIS A 41 16.22 10.57 28.44
N LYS A 42 17.18 11.01 29.24
CA LYS A 42 17.63 10.27 30.43
C LYS A 42 16.65 10.52 31.58
N LEU A 43 16.16 9.44 32.17
CA LEU A 43 15.46 9.40 33.47
C LEU A 43 16.49 8.95 34.53
N ASP A 44 16.09 8.88 35.80
CA ASP A 44 17.02 8.57 36.91
C ASP A 44 17.87 7.33 36.63
N GLU A 45 17.22 6.18 36.42
CA GLU A 45 17.91 4.91 36.13
C GLU A 45 17.56 4.30 34.76
N SER A 46 16.71 4.96 33.97
CA SER A 46 16.28 4.50 32.66
C SER A 46 16.40 5.60 31.60
N TRP A 47 16.22 5.25 30.33
CA TRP A 47 16.11 6.20 29.23
C TRP A 47 14.75 6.08 28.60
N GLN A 48 14.08 7.22 28.41
CA GLN A 48 12.90 7.28 27.57
C GLN A 48 13.33 7.12 26.11
N GLY A 49 12.71 6.14 25.44
CA GLY A 49 12.97 5.77 24.06
C GLY A 49 11.77 6.00 23.15
N THR A 50 12.06 6.40 21.91
CA THR A 50 11.11 6.42 20.81
C THR A 50 11.12 5.07 20.11
N ASN A 51 9.94 4.48 19.89
CA ASN A 51 9.80 3.20 19.20
C ASN A 51 9.77 3.37 17.69
N LEU A 52 10.65 2.67 16.99
CA LEU A 52 10.57 2.40 15.56
C LEU A 52 9.84 1.07 15.35
N THR A 53 8.83 1.05 14.49
CA THR A 53 7.87 -0.05 14.38
C THR A 53 8.04 -0.85 13.09
N TYR A 54 7.70 -2.14 13.17
CA TYR A 54 7.58 -2.98 11.97
C TYR A 54 6.44 -2.50 11.06
N TYR A 55 5.41 -1.83 11.60
CA TYR A 55 4.37 -1.17 10.82
C TYR A 55 4.97 -0.26 9.75
N GLY A 56 5.81 0.71 10.15
CA GLY A 56 6.41 1.61 9.17
C GLY A 56 7.42 0.92 8.26
N PHE A 57 8.12 -0.11 8.74
CA PHE A 57 9.02 -0.90 7.89
C PHE A 57 8.27 -1.58 6.74
N PHE A 58 7.18 -2.30 7.04
CA PHE A 58 6.38 -2.98 6.01
C PHE A 58 5.64 -1.98 5.13
N LEU A 59 5.20 -0.84 5.67
CA LEU A 59 4.56 0.21 4.89
C LEU A 59 5.56 0.87 3.92
N ALA A 60 6.76 1.22 4.36
CA ALA A 60 7.81 1.76 3.50
C ALA A 60 8.19 0.75 2.41
N THR A 61 8.33 -0.53 2.78
CA THR A 61 8.63 -1.62 1.85
C THR A 61 7.51 -1.80 0.82
N SER A 62 6.24 -1.69 1.20
CA SER A 62 5.14 -1.83 0.25
C SER A 62 5.09 -0.66 -0.75
N GLN A 63 5.35 0.57 -0.31
CA GLN A 63 5.46 1.73 -1.21
C GLN A 63 6.66 1.62 -2.14
N PHE A 64 7.79 1.12 -1.64
CA PHE A 64 8.97 0.84 -2.46
C PHE A 64 8.68 -0.20 -3.56
N LEU A 65 8.01 -1.32 -3.23
CA LEU A 65 7.60 -2.33 -4.20
C LEU A 65 6.60 -1.78 -5.23
N ALA A 66 5.64 -0.94 -4.80
CA ALA A 66 4.70 -0.27 -5.68
C ALA A 66 5.41 0.67 -6.66
N ALA A 67 6.37 1.46 -6.18
CA ALA A 67 7.16 2.37 -6.99
C ALA A 67 8.02 1.61 -8.01
N ILE A 68 8.67 0.52 -7.60
CA ILE A 68 9.41 -0.37 -8.50
C ILE A 68 8.51 -0.88 -9.62
N LEU A 69 7.37 -1.49 -9.29
CA LEU A 69 6.48 -2.05 -10.30
C LEU A 69 5.97 -0.97 -11.26
N THR A 70 5.59 0.19 -10.74
CA THR A 70 5.14 1.33 -11.53
C THR A 70 6.24 1.79 -12.50
N LEU A 71 7.47 1.95 -12.02
CA LEU A 71 8.60 2.39 -12.85
C LEU A 71 8.96 1.35 -13.91
N ILE A 72 8.92 0.05 -13.61
CA ILE A 72 9.11 -1.03 -14.60
C ILE A 72 8.06 -0.89 -15.72
N MET A 73 6.78 -0.75 -15.34
CA MET A 73 5.69 -0.66 -16.31
C MET A 73 5.80 0.60 -17.17
N LEU A 74 6.06 1.76 -16.58
CA LEU A 74 6.23 3.02 -17.34
C LEU A 74 7.46 2.97 -18.25
N SER A 75 8.58 2.48 -17.74
CA SER A 75 9.83 2.33 -18.51
C SER A 75 9.68 1.31 -19.64
N SER A 76 8.83 0.28 -19.48
CA SER A 76 8.57 -0.70 -20.53
C SER A 76 7.89 -0.07 -21.76
N LEU A 77 7.18 1.04 -21.59
CA LEU A 77 6.59 1.82 -22.68
C LEU A 77 7.57 2.84 -23.28
N SER A 78 8.84 2.79 -22.88
CA SER A 78 9.87 3.77 -23.27
C SER A 78 9.53 5.22 -22.87
N ILE A 79 8.67 5.40 -21.86
CA ILE A 79 8.38 6.72 -21.29
C ILE A 79 9.64 7.22 -20.59
N PRO A 80 10.09 8.47 -20.84
CA PRO A 80 11.23 9.04 -20.14
C PRO A 80 11.04 8.98 -18.62
N ILE A 81 12.05 8.50 -17.90
CA ILE A 81 12.01 8.36 -16.44
C ILE A 81 11.72 9.71 -15.76
N GLN A 82 12.23 10.80 -16.31
CA GLN A 82 12.02 12.15 -15.79
C GLN A 82 10.54 12.55 -15.84
N ALA A 83 9.85 12.24 -16.94
CA ALA A 83 8.42 12.50 -17.08
C ALA A 83 7.58 11.63 -16.11
N SER A 84 7.99 10.37 -15.94
CA SER A 84 7.36 9.46 -14.98
C SER A 84 7.51 9.97 -13.53
N LEU A 85 8.73 10.35 -13.14
CA LEU A 85 9.01 10.90 -11.81
C LEU A 85 8.29 12.22 -11.59
N LEU A 86 8.30 13.13 -12.56
CA LEU A 86 7.58 14.41 -12.46
C LEU A 86 6.07 14.19 -12.26
N SER A 87 5.47 13.27 -13.01
CA SER A 87 4.05 12.93 -12.86
C SER A 87 3.74 12.36 -11.47
N ILE A 88 4.57 11.42 -10.99
CA ILE A 88 4.42 10.84 -9.65
C ILE A 88 4.58 11.93 -8.57
N CYS A 89 5.57 12.80 -8.68
CA CYS A 89 5.81 13.90 -7.75
C CYS A 89 4.64 14.89 -7.71
N LEU A 90 4.09 15.29 -8.87
CA LEU A 90 2.91 16.15 -8.94
C LEU A 90 1.71 15.49 -8.27
N ILE A 91 1.45 14.21 -8.55
CA ILE A 91 0.35 13.47 -7.91
C ILE A 91 0.54 13.42 -6.39
N LEU A 92 1.74 13.07 -5.91
CA LEU A 92 2.03 13.02 -4.47
C LEU A 92 1.90 14.39 -3.79
N MET A 93 2.29 15.46 -4.48
CA MET A 93 2.14 16.84 -3.99
C MET A 93 0.68 17.20 -3.71
N PHE A 94 -0.27 16.69 -4.50
CA PHE A 94 -1.70 16.86 -4.22
C PHE A 94 -2.21 15.84 -3.19
N CYS A 95 -1.79 14.57 -3.29
CA CYS A 95 -2.25 13.50 -2.42
C CYS A 95 -1.90 13.71 -0.96
N ILE A 96 -0.68 14.14 -0.62
CA ILE A 96 -0.23 14.23 0.77
C ILE A 96 -1.04 15.29 1.54
N PRO A 97 -1.15 16.56 1.09
CA PRO A 97 -2.00 17.55 1.75
C PRO A 97 -3.47 17.13 1.76
N ALA A 98 -3.98 16.63 0.64
CA ALA A 98 -5.37 16.20 0.53
C ALA A 98 -5.72 15.06 1.50
N SER A 99 -4.81 14.11 1.69
CA SER A 99 -5.03 12.98 2.60
C SER A 99 -5.24 13.41 4.05
N ARG A 100 -4.62 14.52 4.45
CA ARG A 100 -4.81 15.17 5.76
C ARG A 100 -6.09 16.00 5.79
N ILE A 101 -6.36 16.80 4.75
CA ILE A 101 -7.58 17.61 4.65
C ILE A 101 -8.83 16.73 4.68
N VAL A 102 -8.84 15.64 3.92
CA VAL A 102 -9.93 14.67 3.92
C VAL A 102 -10.07 14.01 5.28
N ALA A 103 -8.96 13.68 5.97
CA ALA A 103 -9.00 13.19 7.36
C ALA A 103 -9.71 14.18 8.30
N MET A 104 -9.35 15.45 8.20
CA MET A 104 -9.91 16.50 9.03
C MET A 104 -11.40 16.69 8.79
N ILE A 105 -11.84 16.62 7.52
CA ILE A 105 -13.25 16.79 7.16
C ILE A 105 -14.07 15.56 7.57
N VAL A 106 -13.56 14.36 7.29
CA VAL A 106 -14.31 13.10 7.44
C VAL A 106 -14.22 12.53 8.84
N GLU A 107 -13.00 12.39 9.37
CA GLU A 107 -12.75 11.76 10.67
C GLU A 107 -12.72 12.77 11.82
N LYS A 108 -12.75 14.08 11.52
CA LYS A 108 -12.61 15.18 12.50
C LYS A 108 -11.33 15.10 13.34
N LYS A 109 -10.31 14.40 12.85
CA LYS A 109 -8.99 14.25 13.49
C LYS A 109 -7.94 15.09 12.75
N ARG A 110 -7.26 15.99 13.47
CA ARG A 110 -6.30 16.97 12.90
C ARG A 110 -4.92 16.41 12.54
N HIS A 111 -4.60 15.23 13.07
CA HIS A 111 -3.26 14.63 13.01
C HIS A 111 -3.26 13.23 12.38
N THR A 112 -4.35 12.83 11.70
CA THR A 112 -4.39 11.55 10.98
C THR A 112 -4.29 11.78 9.47
N PHE A 113 -3.73 10.79 8.77
CA PHE A 113 -3.68 10.74 7.32
C PHE A 113 -4.61 9.62 6.84
N THR A 114 -5.36 9.88 5.77
CA THR A 114 -6.31 8.90 5.24
C THR A 114 -5.80 8.32 3.94
N ILE A 115 -5.55 7.02 3.94
CA ILE A 115 -5.13 6.34 2.70
C ILE A 115 -6.29 6.35 1.67
N GLY A 116 -7.53 6.27 2.14
CA GLY A 116 -8.72 6.40 1.29
C GLY A 116 -8.85 7.77 0.64
N GLY A 117 -8.64 8.86 1.39
CA GLY A 117 -8.67 10.22 0.85
C GLY A 117 -7.50 10.51 -0.09
N ALA A 118 -6.28 10.04 0.25
CA ALA A 118 -5.12 10.14 -0.63
C ALA A 118 -5.39 9.47 -1.98
N CYS A 119 -5.88 8.23 -1.96
CA CYS A 119 -6.23 7.49 -3.16
C CYS A 119 -7.32 8.20 -3.97
N PHE A 120 -8.35 8.73 -3.30
CA PHE A 120 -9.45 9.43 -3.97
C PHE A 120 -8.96 10.65 -4.75
N VAL A 121 -8.21 11.53 -4.08
CA VAL A 121 -7.67 12.72 -4.73
C VAL A 121 -6.63 12.36 -5.78
N GLY A 122 -5.79 11.35 -5.52
CA GLY A 122 -4.81 10.86 -6.47
C GLY A 122 -5.41 10.42 -7.80
N TYR A 123 -6.48 9.62 -7.77
CA TYR A 123 -7.17 9.21 -9.00
C TYR A 123 -7.79 10.39 -9.74
N LEU A 124 -8.40 11.34 -9.02
CA LEU A 124 -9.01 12.53 -9.64
C LEU A 124 -7.98 13.47 -10.26
N CYS A 125 -6.81 13.66 -9.64
CA CYS A 125 -5.80 14.59 -10.12
C CYS A 125 -4.84 13.95 -11.13
N ALA A 126 -4.67 12.62 -11.12
CA ALA A 126 -3.66 11.94 -11.93
C ALA A 126 -3.76 12.24 -13.45
N PRO A 127 -4.92 12.20 -14.12
CA PRO A 127 -5.01 12.52 -15.54
C PRO A 127 -4.53 13.95 -15.84
N TRP A 128 -4.86 14.89 -14.96
CA TRP A 128 -4.46 16.30 -15.10
C TRP A 128 -2.98 16.51 -14.82
N CYS A 129 -2.43 15.81 -13.82
CA CYS A 129 -0.99 15.85 -13.52
C CYS A 129 -0.19 15.28 -14.68
N ILE A 130 -0.62 14.17 -15.27
CA ILE A 130 0.04 13.57 -16.45
C ILE A 130 -0.02 14.53 -17.63
N LYS A 131 -1.19 15.14 -17.89
CA LYS A 131 -1.33 16.14 -18.95
C LYS A 131 -0.47 17.38 -18.70
N LEU A 132 -0.34 17.83 -17.46
CA LEU A 132 0.54 18.94 -17.11
C LEU A 132 2.02 18.58 -17.34
N THR A 133 2.43 17.36 -16.96
CA THR A 133 3.77 16.85 -17.28
C THR A 133 4.01 16.84 -18.78
N ASP A 134 3.03 16.41 -19.58
CA ASP A 134 3.12 16.41 -21.04
C ASP A 134 3.31 17.81 -21.63
N LEU A 135 2.68 18.83 -21.04
CA LEU A 135 2.87 20.23 -21.44
C LEU A 135 4.26 20.77 -21.06
N ILE A 136 4.78 20.38 -19.90
CA ILE A 136 6.09 20.81 -19.41
C ILE A 136 7.21 20.11 -20.19
N TYR A 137 7.03 18.82 -20.45
CA TYR A 137 7.98 17.98 -21.14
C TYR A 137 7.57 17.92 -22.61
N THR A 138 8.14 18.77 -23.46
CA THR A 138 7.98 18.64 -24.92
C THR A 138 8.69 17.36 -25.35
N SER A 139 7.99 16.23 -25.23
CA SER A 139 8.55 14.91 -25.41
C SER A 139 9.05 14.78 -26.86
N PRO A 140 10.34 14.49 -27.09
CA PRO A 140 10.82 14.08 -28.40
C PRO A 140 10.29 12.67 -28.69
N GLY A 141 9.02 12.57 -29.10
CA GLY A 141 8.33 11.29 -29.26
C GLY A 141 6.79 11.34 -29.22
N GLY A 142 6.18 12.50 -28.92
CA GLY A 142 4.72 12.67 -28.89
C GLY A 142 4.14 12.76 -27.48
N SER A 143 2.80 12.92 -27.39
CA SER A 143 2.08 13.13 -26.13
C SER A 143 2.16 11.92 -25.19
N LEU A 144 2.26 12.17 -23.89
CA LEU A 144 2.28 11.13 -22.87
C LEU A 144 0.99 10.28 -22.90
N PRO A 145 1.12 8.94 -22.87
CA PRO A 145 -0.01 8.03 -22.97
C PRO A 145 -0.76 7.94 -21.62
N ILE A 146 -1.83 8.73 -21.48
CA ILE A 146 -2.52 8.93 -20.19
C ILE A 146 -3.08 7.62 -19.62
N ILE A 147 -3.78 6.82 -20.42
CA ILE A 147 -4.45 5.58 -19.94
C ILE A 147 -3.43 4.57 -19.45
N GLU A 148 -2.31 4.45 -20.16
CA GLU A 148 -1.19 3.59 -19.87
C GLU A 148 -0.52 3.99 -18.55
N MET A 149 -0.26 5.29 -18.38
CA MET A 149 0.30 5.80 -17.13
C MET A 149 -0.64 5.57 -15.95
N LEU A 150 -1.95 5.81 -16.14
CA LEU A 150 -2.96 5.51 -15.11
C LEU A 150 -3.02 4.01 -14.80
N ALA A 151 -2.93 3.13 -15.80
CA ALA A 151 -2.93 1.68 -15.62
C ALA A 151 -1.71 1.23 -14.80
N ALA A 152 -0.53 1.77 -15.08
CA ALA A 152 0.69 1.49 -14.30
C ALA A 152 0.56 1.97 -12.85
N LEU A 153 0.07 3.20 -12.64
CA LEU A 153 -0.16 3.76 -11.30
C LEU A 153 -1.20 2.97 -10.50
N ALA A 154 -2.32 2.59 -11.13
CA ALA A 154 -3.37 1.80 -10.50
C ALA A 154 -2.87 0.39 -10.11
N THR A 155 -2.05 -0.22 -10.98
CA THR A 155 -1.42 -1.52 -10.73
C THR A 155 -0.41 -1.43 -9.57
N GLY A 156 0.45 -0.42 -9.57
CA GLY A 156 1.36 -0.14 -8.46
C GLY A 156 0.63 0.11 -7.14
N TYR A 157 -0.45 0.90 -7.17
CA TYR A 157 -1.32 1.13 -6.02
C TYR A 157 -1.92 -0.16 -5.47
N ALA A 158 -2.43 -1.05 -6.35
CA ALA A 158 -2.95 -2.35 -5.93
C ALA A 158 -1.88 -3.16 -5.19
N LEU A 159 -0.65 -3.25 -5.74
CA LEU A 159 0.45 -3.96 -5.07
C LEU A 159 0.82 -3.31 -3.72
N GLY A 160 0.98 -1.98 -3.70
CA GLY A 160 1.37 -1.24 -2.51
C GLY A 160 0.37 -1.35 -1.37
N GLU A 161 -0.92 -1.26 -1.68
CA GLU A 161 -2.00 -1.47 -0.70
C GLU A 161 -2.08 -2.93 -0.25
N GLY A 162 -1.86 -3.89 -1.15
CA GLY A 162 -1.89 -5.31 -0.84
C GLY A 162 -0.78 -5.69 0.13
N MET A 163 0.47 -5.39 -0.23
CA MET A 163 1.65 -5.65 0.60
C MET A 163 1.63 -4.79 1.88
N GLY A 164 1.05 -3.59 1.82
CA GLY A 164 0.88 -2.71 2.98
C GLY A 164 0.00 -3.31 4.08
N ARG A 165 -0.84 -4.32 3.77
CA ARG A 165 -1.61 -5.03 4.80
C ARG A 165 -0.74 -5.82 5.77
N LEU A 166 0.49 -6.16 5.41
CA LEU A 166 1.45 -6.76 6.34
C LEU A 166 1.79 -5.80 7.49
N ALA A 167 1.91 -4.50 7.21
CA ALA A 167 2.02 -3.49 8.26
C ALA A 167 0.81 -3.53 9.19
N CYS A 168 -0.41 -3.59 8.62
CA CYS A 168 -1.63 -3.69 9.42
C CYS A 168 -1.68 -4.92 10.32
N ILE A 169 -1.19 -6.08 9.85
CA ILE A 169 -1.10 -7.30 10.64
C ILE A 169 -0.06 -7.14 11.75
N SER A 170 1.12 -6.60 11.43
CA SER A 170 2.19 -6.31 12.40
C SER A 170 1.70 -5.39 13.53
N TYR A 171 0.97 -4.32 13.22
CA TYR A 171 0.45 -3.38 14.25
C TYR A 171 -0.86 -3.84 14.91
N GLY A 172 -1.59 -4.74 14.26
CA GLY A 172 -2.94 -5.14 14.66
C GLY A 172 -4.02 -4.09 14.37
N CYS A 173 -3.90 -3.31 13.29
CA CYS A 173 -4.96 -2.39 12.82
C CYS A 173 -5.75 -2.96 11.62
N CYS A 174 -6.85 -2.28 11.27
CA CYS A 174 -7.79 -2.75 10.24
C CYS A 174 -8.29 -4.19 10.51
N TYR A 175 -8.45 -4.56 11.77
CA TYR A 175 -8.80 -5.91 12.21
C TYR A 175 -10.25 -6.24 11.90
N GLY A 176 -10.50 -7.53 11.65
CA GLY A 176 -11.84 -8.06 11.40
C GLY A 176 -12.66 -8.19 12.68
N LYS A 177 -13.96 -8.45 12.52
CA LYS A 177 -14.85 -8.80 13.63
C LYS A 177 -14.47 -10.17 14.24
N PRO A 178 -14.76 -10.38 15.53
CA PRO A 178 -14.63 -11.68 16.18
C PRO A 178 -15.34 -12.79 15.42
N LEU A 179 -14.68 -13.95 15.27
CA LEU A 179 -15.26 -15.10 14.57
C LEU A 179 -16.56 -15.59 15.21
N LYS A 180 -16.68 -15.47 16.54
CA LYS A 180 -17.89 -15.83 17.29
C LYS A 180 -19.17 -15.11 16.83
N GLU A 181 -19.04 -13.96 16.17
CA GLU A 181 -20.18 -13.20 15.62
C GLU A 181 -20.67 -13.74 14.27
N TYR A 182 -19.90 -14.62 13.61
CA TYR A 182 -20.26 -15.19 12.31
C TYR A 182 -20.97 -16.53 12.43
N ASN A 183 -21.59 -16.98 11.33
CA ASN A 183 -22.23 -18.28 11.28
C ASN A 183 -21.22 -19.45 11.44
N PRO A 184 -21.67 -20.67 11.83
CA PRO A 184 -20.77 -21.79 12.09
C PRO A 184 -19.90 -22.21 10.90
N LEU A 185 -20.35 -21.97 9.66
CA LEU A 185 -19.60 -22.29 8.45
C LEU A 185 -18.36 -21.40 8.29
N VAL A 186 -18.52 -20.08 8.45
CA VAL A 186 -17.42 -19.12 8.39
C VAL A 186 -16.44 -19.37 9.55
N GLN A 187 -16.96 -19.64 10.75
CA GLN A 187 -16.13 -20.03 11.89
C GLN A 187 -15.27 -21.25 11.58
N LYS A 188 -15.87 -22.33 11.04
CA LYS A 188 -15.14 -23.56 10.70
C LYS A 188 -14.07 -23.32 9.64
N LEU A 189 -14.36 -22.52 8.61
CA LEU A 189 -13.43 -22.20 7.53
C LEU A 189 -12.24 -21.39 8.03
N PHE A 190 -12.48 -20.37 8.85
CA PHE A 190 -11.44 -19.42 9.28
C PHE A 190 -10.80 -19.74 10.64
N ARG A 191 -11.25 -20.77 11.38
CA ARG A 191 -10.66 -21.14 12.67
C ARG A 191 -9.14 -21.31 12.62
N ARG A 192 -8.62 -21.91 11.54
CA ARG A 192 -7.17 -22.15 11.35
C ARG A 192 -6.40 -20.96 10.77
N PHE A 193 -7.10 -19.98 10.19
CA PHE A 193 -6.51 -18.84 9.52
C PHE A 193 -6.78 -17.51 10.26
N SER A 194 -7.44 -17.58 11.41
CA SER A 194 -7.76 -16.42 12.23
C SER A 194 -6.53 -15.75 12.81
N PHE A 195 -6.63 -14.45 13.07
CA PHE A 195 -5.61 -13.71 13.80
C PHE A 195 -6.06 -13.50 15.23
N SER A 196 -5.13 -13.72 16.16
CA SER A 196 -5.26 -13.35 17.56
C SER A 196 -4.10 -12.46 17.95
N PHE A 197 -4.38 -11.46 18.77
CA PHE A 197 -3.39 -10.50 19.26
C PHE A 197 -3.43 -10.49 20.79
N SER A 198 -2.27 -10.67 21.42
CA SER A 198 -2.11 -10.69 22.89
C SER A 198 -1.48 -9.41 23.43
N CYS A 199 -0.58 -8.78 22.68
CA CYS A 199 0.21 -7.66 23.19
C CYS A 199 -0.65 -6.41 23.45
N PRO A 200 -0.59 -5.78 24.64
CA PRO A 200 -1.36 -4.58 24.98
C PRO A 200 -1.12 -3.38 24.05
N THR A 201 0.05 -3.31 23.42
CA THR A 201 0.42 -2.20 22.52
C THR A 201 -0.19 -2.32 21.11
N ARG A 202 -0.91 -3.41 20.81
CA ARG A 202 -1.57 -3.62 19.51
C ARG A 202 -2.95 -2.96 19.48
N LYS A 203 -3.30 -2.37 18.33
CA LYS A 203 -4.55 -1.60 18.18
C LYS A 203 -5.81 -2.41 18.48
N ALA A 204 -5.88 -3.66 18.02
CA ALA A 204 -6.98 -4.56 18.35
C ALA A 204 -7.17 -4.78 19.85
N VAL A 205 -6.09 -4.70 20.65
CA VAL A 205 -6.12 -4.91 22.10
C VAL A 205 -6.49 -3.63 22.82
N TYR A 206 -5.73 -2.54 22.65
CA TYR A 206 -5.97 -1.31 23.43
C TYR A 206 -7.24 -0.54 23.01
N GLU A 207 -7.62 -0.57 21.73
CA GLU A 207 -8.79 0.16 21.22
C GLU A 207 -9.99 -0.77 21.06
N GLY A 208 -9.76 -1.97 20.51
CA GLY A 208 -10.80 -2.96 20.27
C GLY A 208 -11.22 -3.75 21.52
N LYS A 209 -10.37 -3.84 22.54
CA LYS A 209 -10.55 -4.74 23.70
C LYS A 209 -10.72 -6.21 23.28
N LEU A 210 -10.04 -6.61 22.20
CA LEU A 210 -10.12 -7.95 21.59
C LEU A 210 -8.87 -8.79 21.88
N GLU A 211 -8.41 -8.77 23.12
CA GLU A 211 -7.24 -9.55 23.53
C GLU A 211 -7.52 -11.05 23.41
N ASN A 212 -6.62 -11.79 22.74
CA ASN A 212 -6.70 -13.24 22.52
C ASN A 212 -7.98 -13.73 21.81
N GLU A 213 -8.80 -12.84 21.27
CA GLU A 213 -9.98 -13.18 20.48
C GLU A 213 -9.58 -13.60 19.07
N GLN A 214 -10.26 -14.60 18.51
CA GLN A 214 -10.05 -15.03 17.12
C GLN A 214 -10.78 -14.08 16.18
N LEU A 215 -10.02 -13.31 15.40
CA LEU A 215 -10.56 -12.32 14.47
C LEU A 215 -10.52 -12.84 13.05
N LEU A 216 -11.52 -12.45 12.25
CA LEU A 216 -11.50 -12.71 10.81
C LEU A 216 -10.26 -12.02 10.19
N PRO A 217 -9.42 -12.74 9.41
CA PRO A 217 -8.14 -12.23 8.92
C PRO A 217 -8.33 -11.33 7.69
N ILE A 218 -9.16 -10.29 7.79
CA ILE A 218 -9.54 -9.42 6.67
C ILE A 218 -8.32 -8.72 6.05
N GLN A 219 -7.28 -8.46 6.82
CA GLN A 219 -6.02 -7.91 6.31
C GLN A 219 -5.34 -8.89 5.35
N ALA A 220 -5.29 -10.18 5.68
CA ALA A 220 -4.69 -11.21 4.84
C ALA A 220 -5.50 -11.43 3.56
N ILE A 221 -6.83 -11.51 3.68
CA ILE A 221 -7.72 -11.63 2.52
C ILE A 221 -7.52 -10.44 1.57
N THR A 222 -7.47 -9.22 2.11
CA THR A 222 -7.20 -8.01 1.32
C THR A 222 -5.84 -8.06 0.65
N ALA A 223 -4.80 -8.50 1.38
CA ALA A 223 -3.44 -8.61 0.83
C ALA A 223 -3.38 -9.55 -0.37
N ILE A 224 -4.01 -10.72 -0.26
CA ILE A 224 -4.08 -11.72 -1.33
C ILE A 224 -4.82 -11.15 -2.55
N ILE A 225 -6.04 -10.62 -2.36
CA ILE A 225 -6.86 -10.10 -3.45
C ILE A 225 -6.12 -9.00 -4.21
N TYR A 226 -5.50 -8.06 -3.50
CA TYR A 226 -4.82 -6.93 -4.12
C TYR A 226 -3.52 -7.34 -4.81
N THR A 227 -2.77 -8.29 -4.24
CA THR A 227 -1.54 -8.81 -4.87
C THR A 227 -1.88 -9.60 -6.15
N ILE A 228 -2.92 -10.43 -6.12
CA ILE A 228 -3.43 -11.11 -7.32
C ILE A 228 -3.87 -10.08 -8.36
N THR A 229 -4.63 -9.07 -7.94
CA THR A 229 -5.09 -7.99 -8.83
C THR A 229 -3.91 -7.28 -9.49
N ALA A 230 -2.87 -6.94 -8.73
CA ALA A 230 -1.68 -6.30 -9.28
C ALA A 230 -0.96 -7.19 -10.30
N LEU A 231 -0.84 -8.50 -10.05
CA LEU A 231 -0.24 -9.44 -10.99
C LEU A 231 -1.08 -9.58 -12.27
N ILE A 232 -2.40 -9.68 -12.15
CA ILE A 232 -3.32 -9.76 -13.30
C ILE A 232 -3.29 -8.45 -14.11
N SER A 233 -3.36 -7.30 -13.44
CA SER A 233 -3.29 -6.00 -14.12
C SER A 233 -1.93 -5.77 -14.78
N CYS A 234 -0.83 -6.20 -14.15
CA CYS A 234 0.50 -6.16 -14.77
C CYS A 234 0.56 -7.06 -16.00
N TRP A 235 0.01 -8.27 -15.94
CA TRP A 235 -0.09 -9.16 -17.10
C TRP A 235 -0.90 -8.52 -18.24
N LEU A 236 -2.10 -8.01 -17.96
CA LEU A 236 -2.94 -7.33 -18.94
C LEU A 236 -2.24 -6.13 -19.58
N PHE A 237 -1.53 -5.35 -18.78
CA PHE A 237 -0.73 -4.23 -19.25
C PHE A 237 0.35 -4.67 -20.22
N LEU A 238 1.09 -5.75 -19.90
CA LEU A 238 2.10 -6.32 -20.80
C LEU A 238 1.49 -6.87 -22.10
N GLN A 239 0.25 -7.36 -22.06
CA GLN A 239 -0.53 -7.75 -23.24
C GLN A 239 -1.19 -6.57 -23.97
N GLN A 240 -0.80 -5.32 -23.70
CA GLN A 240 -1.35 -4.09 -24.31
C GLN A 240 -2.84 -3.84 -24.00
N ALA A 241 -3.43 -4.58 -23.06
CA ALA A 241 -4.80 -4.41 -22.61
C ALA A 241 -4.87 -3.34 -21.49
N PHE A 242 -4.40 -2.12 -21.79
CA PHE A 242 -4.20 -1.05 -20.80
C PHE A 242 -5.49 -0.62 -20.09
N VAL A 243 -6.59 -0.46 -20.85
CA VAL A 243 -7.90 -0.12 -20.28
C VAL A 243 -8.36 -1.23 -19.32
N ALA A 244 -8.21 -2.50 -19.71
CA ALA A 244 -8.57 -3.62 -18.85
C ALA A 244 -7.72 -3.66 -17.58
N ALA A 245 -6.40 -3.42 -17.69
CA ALA A 245 -5.50 -3.35 -16.55
C ALA A 245 -5.92 -2.25 -15.55
N LEU A 246 -6.23 -1.05 -16.05
CA LEU A 246 -6.71 0.09 -15.25
C LEU A 246 -8.05 -0.21 -14.58
N LEU A 247 -9.02 -0.71 -15.34
CA LEU A 247 -10.37 -0.99 -14.83
C LEU A 247 -10.34 -2.12 -13.80
N ILE A 248 -9.63 -3.21 -14.03
CA ILE A 248 -9.52 -4.33 -13.07
C ILE A 248 -8.84 -3.86 -11.78
N ALA A 249 -7.72 -3.14 -11.89
CA ALA A 249 -7.01 -2.61 -10.71
C ALA A 249 -7.94 -1.71 -9.90
N THR A 250 -8.71 -0.84 -10.56
CA THR A 250 -9.59 0.12 -9.89
C THR A 250 -10.83 -0.54 -9.31
N ILE A 251 -11.56 -1.32 -10.11
CA ILE A 251 -12.83 -1.96 -9.69
C ILE A 251 -12.57 -2.90 -8.53
N VAL A 252 -11.52 -3.73 -8.60
CA VAL A 252 -11.23 -4.67 -7.52
C VAL A 252 -10.76 -3.94 -6.27
N THR A 253 -9.83 -2.98 -6.37
CA THR A 253 -9.35 -2.27 -5.17
C THR A 253 -10.42 -1.41 -4.51
N GLN A 254 -11.23 -0.68 -5.28
CA GLN A 254 -12.27 0.18 -4.71
C GLN A 254 -13.52 -0.62 -4.31
N GLY A 255 -13.92 -1.62 -5.10
CA GLY A 255 -15.03 -2.51 -4.77
C GLY A 255 -14.74 -3.37 -3.54
N TRP A 256 -13.54 -3.92 -3.44
CA TRP A 256 -13.14 -4.64 -2.23
C TRP A 256 -13.01 -3.73 -1.02
N ARG A 257 -12.55 -2.48 -1.17
CA ARG A 257 -12.58 -1.50 -0.06
C ARG A 257 -14.02 -1.29 0.43
N TYR A 258 -15.01 -1.30 -0.45
CA TYR A 258 -16.42 -1.23 -0.04
C TYR A 258 -16.86 -2.45 0.77
N ILE A 259 -16.55 -3.65 0.26
CA ILE A 259 -16.96 -4.94 0.83
C ILE A 259 -16.23 -5.22 2.15
N SER A 260 -14.91 -5.08 2.18
CA SER A 260 -14.07 -5.40 3.34
C SER A 260 -14.40 -4.59 4.59
N GLU A 261 -14.93 -3.38 4.42
CA GLU A 261 -15.34 -2.53 5.53
C GLU A 261 -16.50 -3.13 6.35
N ILE A 262 -17.37 -3.95 5.73
CA ILE A 262 -18.47 -4.66 6.42
C ILE A 262 -17.93 -5.67 7.44
N PHE A 263 -16.75 -6.22 7.16
CA PHE A 263 -16.10 -7.25 7.95
C PHE A 263 -15.14 -6.68 9.02
N ARG A 264 -14.85 -5.39 8.98
CA ARG A 264 -13.96 -4.73 9.94
C ARG A 264 -14.69 -4.36 11.22
N ALA A 265 -13.96 -4.42 12.34
CA ALA A 265 -14.38 -3.93 13.65
C ALA A 265 -13.63 -2.65 14.08
N ASP A 266 -12.75 -2.14 13.21
CA ASP A 266 -12.00 -0.89 13.42
C ASP A 266 -12.97 0.32 13.37
N TYR A 267 -13.08 1.07 14.45
CA TYR A 267 -14.02 2.18 14.54
C TYR A 267 -13.57 3.36 13.65
N ARG A 268 -14.42 3.76 12.68
CA ARG A 268 -14.14 4.85 11.73
C ARG A 268 -15.25 5.90 11.63
N GLY A 269 -16.07 6.01 12.68
CA GLY A 269 -17.19 6.95 12.76
C GLY A 269 -18.56 6.25 12.85
N HIS A 270 -19.62 7.05 13.04
CA HIS A 270 -20.96 6.56 13.40
C HIS A 270 -21.88 6.21 12.21
N ALA A 271 -21.45 6.43 10.96
CA ALA A 271 -22.33 6.26 9.79
C ALA A 271 -22.39 4.80 9.32
N LYS A 272 -23.58 4.33 8.91
CA LYS A 272 -23.81 2.97 8.36
C LYS A 272 -23.04 2.72 7.05
N ILE A 273 -22.87 3.76 6.24
CA ILE A 273 -22.02 3.76 5.04
C ILE A 273 -20.92 4.80 5.28
N SER A 274 -19.66 4.38 5.23
CA SER A 274 -18.53 5.28 5.44
C SER A 274 -18.35 6.22 4.24
N VAL A 275 -17.81 7.41 4.48
CA VAL A 275 -17.50 8.35 3.37
C VAL A 275 -16.52 7.71 2.38
N TYR A 276 -15.61 6.86 2.87
CA TYR A 276 -14.66 6.12 2.04
C TYR A 276 -15.33 5.12 1.10
N GLN A 277 -16.45 4.50 1.52
CA GLN A 277 -17.24 3.62 0.65
C GLN A 277 -17.84 4.39 -0.53
N LYS A 278 -18.37 5.59 -0.29
CA LYS A 278 -18.90 6.46 -1.35
C LYS A 278 -17.80 6.92 -2.30
N MET A 279 -16.66 7.35 -1.75
CA MET A 279 -15.48 7.73 -2.53
C MET A 279 -15.02 6.60 -3.45
N GLY A 280 -14.95 5.36 -2.96
CA GLY A 280 -14.57 4.21 -3.78
C GLY A 280 -15.51 3.98 -4.97
N ILE A 281 -16.82 4.05 -4.76
CA ILE A 281 -17.81 3.90 -5.85
C ILE A 281 -17.67 5.02 -6.88
N ILE A 282 -17.51 6.27 -6.43
CA ILE A 282 -17.30 7.43 -7.32
C ILE A 282 -16.05 7.21 -8.19
N LEU A 283 -14.95 6.70 -7.62
CA LEU A 283 -13.72 6.43 -8.38
C LEU A 283 -13.91 5.38 -9.46
N ILE A 284 -14.74 4.35 -9.21
CA ILE A 284 -15.05 3.34 -10.22
C ILE A 284 -15.73 4.00 -11.42
N PHE A 285 -16.80 4.76 -11.19
CA PHE A 285 -17.51 5.45 -12.26
C PHE A 285 -16.63 6.49 -12.98
N TYR A 286 -15.84 7.25 -12.23
CA TYR A 286 -14.90 8.21 -12.78
C TYR A 286 -13.86 7.57 -13.70
N THR A 287 -13.30 6.42 -13.29
CA THR A 287 -12.28 5.72 -14.09
C THR A 287 -12.89 5.08 -15.33
N VAL A 288 -14.11 4.55 -15.24
CA VAL A 288 -14.87 4.08 -16.40
C VAL A 288 -15.13 5.24 -17.37
N ALA A 289 -15.55 6.40 -16.88
CA ALA A 289 -15.77 7.58 -17.72
C ALA A 289 -14.48 8.02 -18.42
N ILE A 290 -13.34 8.07 -17.72
CA ILE A 290 -12.03 8.35 -18.33
C ILE A 290 -11.71 7.34 -19.42
N ALA A 291 -11.86 6.05 -19.14
CA ALA A 291 -11.54 4.98 -20.08
C ALA A 291 -12.41 5.01 -21.35
N LEU A 292 -13.63 5.57 -21.27
CA LEU A 292 -14.51 5.77 -22.42
C LEU A 292 -14.18 7.04 -23.22
N ILE A 293 -13.70 8.10 -22.55
CA ILE A 293 -13.40 9.39 -23.19
C ILE A 293 -12.01 9.40 -23.83
N ILE A 294 -11.02 8.79 -23.16
CA ILE A 294 -9.63 8.80 -23.58
C ILE A 294 -9.30 7.41 -24.13
N PRO A 295 -9.14 7.25 -25.47
CA PRO A 295 -8.76 5.97 -26.04
C PRO A 295 -7.33 5.61 -25.62
N GLY A 296 -7.09 4.32 -25.37
CA GLY A 296 -5.72 3.80 -25.20
C GLY A 296 -4.95 3.88 -26.51
N SER A 297 -3.64 4.07 -26.41
CA SER A 297 -2.73 4.13 -27.55
C SER A 297 -2.43 2.71 -28.04
N ALA A 298 -3.07 2.31 -29.15
CA ALA A 298 -2.89 0.98 -29.75
C ALA A 298 -1.48 0.74 -30.36
N THR A 299 -0.61 1.75 -30.38
CA THR A 299 0.69 1.71 -31.04
C THR A 299 1.87 1.44 -30.10
N VAL A 300 1.66 1.44 -28.78
CA VAL A 300 2.75 1.28 -27.81
C VAL A 300 2.83 -0.17 -27.34
N SER A 301 3.93 -0.83 -27.65
CA SER A 301 4.20 -2.20 -27.20
C SER A 301 5.15 -2.21 -26.00
N PRO A 302 4.74 -2.70 -24.82
CA PRO A 302 5.60 -2.80 -23.65
C PRO A 302 6.80 -3.72 -23.88
N ASN A 303 8.00 -3.21 -23.64
CA ASN A 303 9.23 -4.00 -23.60
C ASN A 303 9.70 -4.17 -22.14
N LEU A 304 9.37 -5.31 -21.54
CA LEU A 304 9.72 -5.61 -20.14
C LEU A 304 11.23 -5.56 -19.88
N TYR A 305 12.06 -5.95 -20.84
CA TYR A 305 13.51 -5.92 -20.69
C TYR A 305 14.03 -4.49 -20.50
N HIS A 306 13.51 -3.54 -21.29
CA HIS A 306 13.81 -2.11 -21.10
C HIS A 306 13.33 -1.61 -19.72
N GLY A 307 12.16 -2.08 -19.28
CA GLY A 307 11.62 -1.77 -17.95
C GLY A 307 12.49 -2.25 -16.80
N LEU A 308 13.12 -3.42 -16.93
CA LEU A 308 14.01 -3.98 -15.90
C LEU A 308 15.39 -3.32 -15.90
N ILE A 309 15.95 -3.02 -17.08
CA ILE A 309 17.24 -2.33 -17.19
C ILE A 309 17.16 -0.92 -16.63
N SER A 310 16.04 -0.22 -16.83
CA SER A 310 15.91 1.16 -16.35
C SER A 310 16.13 1.25 -14.84
N LEU A 311 15.73 0.23 -14.06
CA LEU A 311 15.95 0.18 -12.62
C LEU A 311 17.41 0.06 -12.22
N TRP A 312 18.30 -0.44 -13.10
CA TRP A 312 19.72 -0.61 -12.76
C TRP A 312 20.51 0.70 -12.80
N ARG A 313 19.86 1.83 -13.10
CA ARG A 313 20.52 3.15 -13.04
C ARG A 313 20.76 3.53 -11.56
N PRO A 314 22.00 3.94 -11.19
CA PRO A 314 22.33 4.31 -9.82
C PRO A 314 21.39 5.37 -9.22
N GLU A 315 21.01 6.36 -10.04
CA GLU A 315 20.07 7.43 -9.68
C GLU A 315 18.74 6.90 -9.13
N ILE A 316 18.20 5.87 -9.80
CA ILE A 316 16.88 5.30 -9.47
C ILE A 316 17.00 4.46 -8.21
N ILE A 317 18.08 3.70 -8.06
CA ILE A 317 18.32 2.88 -6.87
C ILE A 317 18.48 3.76 -5.64
N LEU A 318 19.32 4.78 -5.71
CA LEU A 318 19.53 5.73 -4.61
C LEU A 318 18.25 6.51 -4.32
N GLY A 319 17.51 6.92 -5.36
CA GLY A 319 16.22 7.59 -5.20
C GLY A 319 15.18 6.72 -4.50
N LEU A 320 15.06 5.44 -4.89
CA LEU A 320 14.14 4.49 -4.26
C LEU A 320 14.55 4.12 -2.83
N GLN A 321 15.86 3.97 -2.55
CA GLN A 321 16.37 3.76 -1.19
C GLN A 321 16.10 4.98 -0.30
N GLY A 322 16.35 6.20 -0.81
CA GLY A 322 16.03 7.45 -0.12
C GLY A 322 14.54 7.57 0.16
N LEU A 323 13.69 7.26 -0.82
CA LEU A 323 12.23 7.25 -0.65
C LEU A 323 11.78 6.25 0.42
N TRP A 324 12.33 5.03 0.40
CA TRP A 324 12.05 4.02 1.43
C TRP A 324 12.46 4.52 2.82
N PHE A 325 13.65 5.10 2.94
CA PHE A 325 14.16 5.63 4.20
C PHE A 325 13.27 6.77 4.73
N LEU A 326 12.86 7.70 3.86
CA LEU A 326 11.94 8.79 4.21
C LEU A 326 10.59 8.24 4.70
N PHE A 327 10.00 7.27 4.00
CA PHE A 327 8.76 6.63 4.45
C PHE A 327 8.93 5.91 5.78
N PHE A 328 10.05 5.22 5.99
CA PHE A 328 10.32 4.53 7.23
C PHE A 328 10.50 5.50 8.40
N LEU A 329 11.22 6.62 8.21
CA LEU A 329 11.35 7.64 9.26
C LEU A 329 10.01 8.31 9.60
N PHE A 330 9.19 8.59 8.59
CA PHE A 330 7.93 9.29 8.78
C PHE A 330 6.83 8.39 9.38
N PHE A 331 6.69 7.16 8.90
CA PHE A 331 5.63 6.24 9.33
C PHE A 331 6.08 5.15 10.33
N GLY A 332 7.39 4.92 10.45
CA GLY A 332 7.96 3.93 11.38
C GLY A 332 8.08 4.44 12.80
N ARG A 333 8.21 5.76 13.00
CA ARG A 333 8.24 6.36 14.31
C ARG A 333 6.86 6.29 14.98
N SER A 334 6.75 5.55 16.07
CA SER A 334 5.51 5.48 16.84
C SER A 334 5.26 6.79 17.58
N THR A 335 4.03 7.30 17.47
CA THR A 335 3.54 8.46 18.24
C THR A 335 2.59 8.06 19.37
N VAL A 336 2.23 6.77 19.44
CA VAL A 336 1.23 6.23 20.38
C VAL A 336 1.90 5.39 21.48
N THR A 337 3.05 4.79 21.20
CA THR A 337 3.78 3.93 22.15
C THR A 337 5.13 4.55 22.51
N SER A 338 5.46 4.55 23.79
CA SER A 338 6.80 4.85 24.32
C SER A 338 7.43 3.60 24.92
N SER A 339 8.74 3.65 25.16
CA SER A 339 9.44 2.62 25.91
C SER A 339 10.45 3.24 26.87
N GLU A 340 10.76 2.52 27.94
CA GLU A 340 11.86 2.81 28.84
C GLU A 340 12.96 1.76 28.63
N VAL A 341 14.21 2.21 28.51
CA VAL A 341 15.37 1.36 28.23
C VAL A 341 16.38 1.53 29.36
N THR A 342 16.80 0.41 29.96
CA THR A 342 17.89 0.37 30.94
C THR A 342 19.13 -0.23 30.29
N PHE A 343 20.30 0.34 30.59
CA PHE A 343 21.58 -0.16 30.09
C PHE A 343 22.36 -0.76 31.26
N SER A 344 22.80 -2.00 31.09
CA SER A 344 23.63 -2.71 32.08
C SER A 344 24.94 -3.18 31.45
N ILE A 345 25.99 -3.21 32.27
CA ILE A 345 27.30 -3.72 31.88
C ILE A 345 27.30 -5.24 32.11
N GLN A 346 27.72 -6.01 31.10
CA GLN A 346 27.90 -7.46 31.22
C GLN A 346 29.28 -7.74 31.82
N HIS A 347 29.37 -7.69 33.15
CA HIS A 347 30.63 -7.84 33.88
C HIS A 347 31.38 -9.15 33.60
N GLU A 348 30.69 -10.22 33.17
CA GLU A 348 31.31 -11.49 32.78
C GLU A 348 32.20 -11.40 31.53
N ARG A 349 32.15 -10.29 30.78
CA ARG A 349 32.90 -10.07 29.52
C ARG A 349 34.01 -9.03 29.64
N ILE A 350 34.36 -8.60 30.86
CA ILE A 350 35.35 -7.56 31.13
C ILE A 350 36.43 -8.12 32.06
#